data_AF-A0AAD9CSJ6-F1
#
_entry.id   AF-A0AAD9CSJ6-F1
#
_cell.length_a   1.000
_cell.length_b   1.000
_cell.length_c   1.000
_cell.angle_alpha   90.00
_cell.angle_beta   90.00
_cell.angle_gamma   90.00
#
_symmetry.space_group_name_H-M   'P 1'
#
loop_
_entity.id
_entity.type
_entity.pdbx_description
1 polymer ?
#
loop_
_entity_poly.entity_id
_entity_poly.type
_entity_poly.pdbx_seq_one_letter_code
_entity_poly.pdbx_strand_id
1 'polypeptide(L)'
;MLHPNPNTPSLIRSLARSSRNAIPSAMGLRRASTATAAGSTTSHPEPTGIPAIQTDPELRLSAIKLYKELHRLGRDYPDPNYEFNKRLRRIFEKNSKLTSAEEVKAQLAMGEHVKKEILAMLSLKKFRHLRRSYYPNDGPR
;
A
#
# COMPACT_ATOMS: atom_id res chain seq x y z
N MET A 1 56.95 4.13 -15.66
CA MET A 1 56.44 4.30 -17.04
C MET A 1 54.99 3.83 -17.07
N LEU A 2 54.04 4.77 -17.17
CA LEU A 2 52.64 4.47 -17.49
C LEU A 2 52.57 4.03 -18.95
N HIS A 3 51.85 2.95 -19.27
CA HIS A 3 51.08 2.87 -20.51
C HIS A 3 49.76 2.11 -20.26
N PRO A 4 48.60 2.69 -20.61
CA PRO A 4 47.28 2.10 -20.42
C PRO A 4 46.94 1.06 -21.49
N ASN A 5 46.17 0.04 -21.11
CA ASN A 5 45.65 -0.99 -22.02
C ASN A 5 44.44 -0.44 -22.82
N PRO A 6 44.48 -0.43 -24.17
CA PRO A 6 43.43 0.11 -25.02
C PRO A 6 42.48 -1.01 -25.47
N ASN A 7 41.48 -1.38 -24.67
CA ASN A 7 40.32 -2.11 -25.20
C ASN A 7 39.11 -2.03 -24.25
N THR A 8 38.42 -0.90 -24.33
CA THR A 8 37.04 -0.71 -23.88
C THR A 8 36.20 -0.26 -25.07
N PRO A 9 35.15 -1.00 -25.46
CA PRO A 9 34.03 -0.40 -26.19
C PRO A 9 32.83 -0.16 -25.25
N SER A 10 32.69 1.11 -24.86
CA SER A 10 31.49 1.71 -24.29
C SER A 10 30.37 1.73 -25.33
N LEU A 11 29.34 0.90 -25.17
CA LEU A 11 28.14 0.95 -26.02
C LEU A 11 27.16 2.00 -25.49
N ILE A 12 27.43 3.24 -25.89
CA ILE A 12 26.43 4.32 -25.96
C ILE A 12 25.45 3.94 -27.07
N ARG A 13 24.26 3.46 -26.71
CA ARG A 13 23.15 3.34 -27.66
C ARG A 13 22.24 4.56 -27.52
N SER A 14 22.59 5.61 -28.25
CA SER A 14 21.62 6.62 -28.69
C SER A 14 20.79 6.04 -29.83
N LEU A 15 19.47 6.25 -29.83
CA LEU A 15 18.76 6.87 -30.94
C LEU A 15 17.27 6.97 -30.62
N ALA A 16 16.81 8.21 -30.60
CA ALA A 16 15.43 8.62 -30.55
C ALA A 16 14.69 8.24 -31.85
N ARG A 17 13.37 8.45 -31.77
CA ARG A 17 12.42 8.77 -32.87
C ARG A 17 11.74 7.56 -33.52
N SER A 18 10.44 7.42 -33.26
CA SER A 18 9.46 7.41 -34.36
C SER A 18 8.01 7.54 -33.86
N SER A 19 7.33 8.57 -34.38
CA SER A 19 5.92 8.62 -34.82
C SER A 19 4.81 8.23 -33.81
N ARG A 20 4.06 9.17 -33.24
CA ARG A 20 2.89 9.86 -33.85
C ARG A 20 2.08 8.97 -34.80
N ASN A 21 1.03 8.33 -34.29
CA ASN A 21 -0.15 7.96 -35.05
C ASN A 21 -1.35 8.70 -34.46
N ALA A 22 -1.73 9.79 -35.14
CA ALA A 22 -3.08 10.35 -35.12
C ALA A 22 -3.87 9.73 -36.28
N ILE A 23 -5.19 10.02 -36.34
CA ILE A 23 -6.22 9.82 -37.40
C ILE A 23 -7.44 9.05 -36.85
N PRO A 24 -8.71 9.42 -37.13
CA PRO A 24 -9.35 10.75 -37.15
C PRO A 24 -10.76 10.75 -36.49
N SER A 25 -11.40 11.91 -36.55
CA SER A 25 -12.79 12.18 -36.21
C SER A 25 -13.81 11.55 -37.18
N ALA A 26 -14.94 11.05 -36.65
CA ALA A 26 -16.22 10.86 -37.35
C ALA A 26 -17.33 11.15 -36.34
N MET A 27 -17.90 12.36 -36.29
CA MET A 27 -19.03 12.84 -37.10
C MET A 27 -20.20 11.85 -37.18
N GLY A 28 -21.26 12.10 -36.41
CA GLY A 28 -22.49 11.30 -36.45
C GLY A 28 -23.58 11.74 -35.46
N LEU A 29 -24.31 12.80 -35.82
CA LEU A 29 -25.74 13.10 -35.53
C LEU A 29 -26.24 12.89 -34.08
N ARG A 30 -26.45 13.97 -33.31
CA ARG A 30 -27.73 14.72 -33.23
C ARG A 30 -28.98 13.85 -33.20
N ARG A 31 -29.56 13.68 -32.00
CA ARG A 31 -31.01 13.81 -31.80
C ARG A 31 -31.26 14.73 -30.61
N ALA A 32 -31.85 15.89 -30.90
CA ALA A 32 -32.60 16.67 -29.95
C ALA A 32 -33.85 15.87 -29.55
N SER A 33 -34.29 16.00 -28.29
CA SER A 33 -35.71 16.11 -27.94
C SER A 33 -35.88 16.47 -26.46
N THR A 34 -36.27 17.73 -26.25
CA THR A 34 -37.34 18.20 -25.36
C THR A 34 -37.29 17.86 -23.86
N ALA A 35 -36.81 18.87 -23.12
CA ALA A 35 -37.39 19.47 -21.92
C ALA A 35 -38.58 18.76 -21.23
N THR A 36 -38.43 18.54 -19.92
CA THR A 36 -39.49 18.88 -18.96
C THR A 36 -38.83 19.37 -17.67
N ALA A 37 -39.22 20.57 -17.29
CA ALA A 37 -38.83 21.28 -16.09
C ALA A 37 -39.48 20.67 -14.84
N ALA A 38 -38.73 20.61 -13.75
CA ALA A 38 -39.28 20.75 -12.40
C ALA A 38 -38.17 21.28 -11.51
N GLY A 39 -38.28 22.57 -11.16
CA GLY A 39 -37.45 23.19 -10.15
C GLY A 39 -37.77 22.65 -8.77
N SER A 40 -36.74 22.47 -7.97
CA SER A 40 -36.82 22.54 -6.52
C SER A 40 -35.55 23.23 -6.01
N THR A 41 -35.55 24.54 -6.14
CA THR A 41 -34.76 25.41 -5.26
C THR A 41 -35.31 25.24 -3.84
N THR A 42 -34.64 24.43 -3.03
CA THR A 42 -34.60 24.67 -1.58
C THR A 42 -33.19 25.11 -1.26
N SER A 43 -32.95 26.40 -1.45
CA SER A 43 -31.88 27.13 -0.78
C SER A 43 -32.16 27.10 0.72
N HIS A 44 -31.41 26.29 1.45
CA HIS A 44 -31.28 26.46 2.89
C HIS A 44 -29.85 26.90 3.19
N PRO A 45 -29.60 28.21 3.37
CA PRO A 45 -28.39 28.69 4.02
C PRO A 45 -28.67 28.77 5.52
N GLU A 46 -27.92 28.02 6.34
CA GLU A 46 -27.38 28.53 7.60
C GLU A 46 -26.36 27.51 8.15
N PRO A 47 -25.10 27.93 8.40
CA PRO A 47 -24.03 27.09 8.92
C PRO A 47 -23.99 27.21 10.44
N THR A 48 -24.54 26.23 11.17
CA THR A 48 -24.23 26.07 12.60
C THR A 48 -23.28 24.91 12.79
N GLY A 49 -22.03 25.29 13.03
CA GLY A 49 -20.87 24.43 12.96
C GLY A 49 -20.81 23.35 14.04
N ILE A 50 -20.53 22.14 13.58
CA ILE A 50 -19.37 21.33 13.97
C ILE A 50 -18.98 20.62 12.66
N PRO A 51 -17.74 20.66 12.15
CA PRO A 51 -17.37 19.78 11.04
C PRO A 51 -17.56 18.35 11.54
N ALA A 52 -18.61 17.68 11.04
CA ALA A 52 -18.86 16.28 11.35
C ALA A 52 -17.60 15.52 10.99
N ILE A 53 -16.96 14.92 12.00
CA ILE A 53 -15.76 14.12 11.82
C ILE A 53 -16.16 13.00 10.85
N GLN A 54 -15.66 13.05 9.62
CA GLN A 54 -15.92 12.05 8.59
C GLN A 54 -15.15 10.78 8.94
N THR A 55 -15.58 10.08 9.99
CA THR A 55 -15.05 8.76 10.31
C THR A 55 -15.79 7.73 9.47
N ASP A 56 -15.14 7.21 8.43
CA ASP A 56 -15.65 6.03 7.73
C ASP A 56 -15.67 4.84 8.72
N PRO A 57 -16.85 4.32 9.11
CA PRO A 57 -16.94 3.23 10.10
C PRO A 57 -16.23 1.96 9.62
N GLU A 58 -16.17 1.74 8.30
CA GLU A 58 -15.49 0.61 7.68
C GLU A 58 -13.97 0.64 7.87
N LEU A 59 -13.35 1.83 7.78
CA LEU A 59 -11.90 1.99 7.97
C LEU A 59 -11.52 1.70 9.43
N ARG A 60 -12.34 2.15 10.37
CA ARG A 60 -12.15 1.86 11.80
C ARG A 60 -12.22 0.36 12.09
N LEU A 61 -13.23 -0.32 11.56
CA LEU A 61 -13.38 -1.78 11.72
C LEU A 61 -12.18 -2.53 11.14
N SER A 62 -11.73 -2.12 9.95
CA SER A 62 -10.55 -2.68 9.29
C SER A 62 -9.28 -2.50 10.13
N ALA A 63 -9.08 -1.31 10.72
CA ALA A 63 -7.95 -1.04 11.62
C ALA A 63 -7.97 -1.93 12.86
N ILE A 64 -9.13 -2.10 13.49
CA ILE A 64 -9.29 -2.96 14.68
C ILE A 64 -8.99 -4.42 14.34
N LYS A 65 -9.48 -4.91 13.20
CA LYS A 65 -9.19 -6.28 12.73
C LYS A 65 -7.69 -6.46 12.52
N LEU A 66 -7.06 -5.56 11.77
CA LEU A 66 -5.63 -5.61 11.47
C LEU A 66 -4.78 -5.57 12.74
N TYR A 67 -5.12 -4.71 13.70
CA TYR A 67 -4.43 -4.65 14.99
C TYR A 67 -4.48 -6.00 15.74
N LYS A 68 -5.66 -6.62 15.81
CA LYS A 68 -5.82 -7.91 16.50
C LYS A 68 -5.03 -9.03 15.81
N GLU A 69 -5.01 -9.05 14.48
CA GLU A 69 -4.23 -10.01 13.71
C GLU A 69 -2.74 -9.82 13.93
N LEU A 70 -2.22 -8.60 13.81
CA LEU A 70 -0.81 -8.28 14.06
C LEU A 70 -0.40 -8.58 15.50
N HIS A 71 -1.24 -8.25 16.48
CA HIS A 71 -0.96 -8.54 17.88
C HIS A 71 -0.91 -10.05 18.18
N ARG A 72 -1.69 -10.86 17.46
CA ARG A 72 -1.60 -12.34 17.56
C ARG A 72 -0.29 -12.84 16.97
N LEU A 73 0.05 -12.40 15.76
CA LEU A 73 1.29 -12.77 15.07
C LEU A 73 2.54 -12.33 15.83
N GLY A 74 2.46 -11.19 16.52
CA GLY A 74 3.54 -10.64 17.33
C GLY A 74 3.98 -11.53 18.50
N ARG A 75 3.15 -12.49 18.94
CA ARG A 75 3.55 -13.46 19.99
C ARG A 75 4.57 -14.48 19.49
N ASP A 76 4.51 -14.83 18.22
CA ASP A 76 5.38 -15.85 17.61
C ASP A 76 6.66 -15.25 17.00
N TYR A 77 6.86 -13.93 17.20
CA TYR A 77 7.97 -13.19 16.60
C TYR A 77 9.33 -13.88 16.94
N PRO A 78 10.25 -14.05 15.98
CA PRO A 78 11.46 -14.84 16.19
C PRO A 78 12.41 -14.28 17.24
N ASP A 79 12.47 -12.94 17.34
CA ASP A 79 13.32 -12.23 18.29
C ASP A 79 12.50 -11.79 19.53
N PRO A 80 12.74 -12.39 20.71
CA PRO A 80 12.03 -12.01 21.93
C PRO A 80 12.37 -10.58 22.40
N ASN A 81 13.55 -10.05 22.08
CA ASN A 81 13.99 -8.73 22.53
C ASN A 81 13.39 -7.59 21.70
N TYR A 82 12.76 -7.90 20.56
CA TYR A 82 12.24 -6.88 19.65
C TYR A 82 11.01 -6.14 20.22
N GLU A 83 10.28 -6.75 21.16
CA GLU A 83 9.09 -6.18 21.82
C GLU A 83 8.02 -5.73 20.80
N PHE A 84 7.70 -6.61 19.82
CA PHE A 84 6.84 -6.28 18.68
C PHE A 84 5.50 -5.64 19.09
N ASN A 85 4.78 -6.26 20.02
CA ASN A 85 3.45 -5.79 20.43
C ASN A 85 3.48 -4.40 21.07
N LYS A 86 4.55 -4.09 21.81
CA LYS A 86 4.76 -2.77 22.41
C LYS A 86 4.97 -1.70 21.34
N ARG A 87 5.73 -2.02 20.28
CA ARG A 87 5.95 -1.13 19.13
C ARG A 87 4.67 -0.96 18.30
N LEU A 88 3.96 -2.05 18.05
CA LEU A 88 2.67 -2.04 17.36
C LEU A 88 1.69 -1.08 18.05
N ARG A 89 1.53 -1.23 19.37
CA ARG A 89 0.68 -0.34 20.17
C ARG A 89 1.08 1.13 20.01
N ARG A 90 2.36 1.46 20.15
CA ARG A 90 2.87 2.84 19.99
C ARG A 90 2.56 3.43 18.61
N ILE A 91 2.65 2.63 17.54
CA ILE A 91 2.35 3.10 16.18
C ILE A 91 0.85 3.41 16.02
N PHE A 92 -0.01 2.51 16.49
CA PHE A 92 -1.46 2.73 16.45
C PHE A 92 -1.90 3.91 17.33
N GLU A 93 -1.26 4.10 18.48
CA GLU A 93 -1.50 5.26 19.34
C GLU A 93 -1.10 6.57 18.65
N LYS A 94 0.07 6.62 17.99
CA LYS A 94 0.52 7.79 17.21
C LYS A 94 -0.45 8.14 16.08
N ASN A 95 -0.98 7.12 15.40
CA ASN A 95 -1.90 7.30 14.27
C ASN A 95 -3.38 7.45 14.68
N SER A 96 -3.70 7.44 15.98
CA SER A 96 -5.08 7.46 16.49
C SER A 96 -5.85 8.75 16.18
N LYS A 97 -5.13 9.86 15.97
CA LYS A 97 -5.69 11.19 15.71
C LYS A 97 -5.79 11.54 14.22
N LEU A 98 -5.42 10.62 13.33
CA LEU A 98 -5.54 10.83 11.89
C LEU A 98 -7.02 10.96 11.51
N THR A 99 -7.35 12.06 10.84
CA THR A 99 -8.73 12.38 10.44
C THR A 99 -8.93 12.28 8.93
N SER A 100 -7.85 12.31 8.15
CA SER A 100 -7.92 12.15 6.68
C SER A 100 -8.12 10.69 6.29
N ALA A 101 -9.17 10.41 5.50
CA ALA A 101 -9.49 9.06 5.03
C ALA A 101 -8.37 8.46 4.16
N GLU A 102 -7.67 9.29 3.37
CA GLU A 102 -6.56 8.85 2.52
C GLU A 102 -5.36 8.40 3.36
N GLU A 103 -5.03 9.16 4.40
CA GLU A 103 -3.93 8.83 5.32
C GLU A 103 -4.22 7.54 6.08
N VAL A 104 -5.46 7.35 6.56
CA VAL A 104 -5.88 6.12 7.23
C VAL A 104 -5.75 4.91 6.30
N LYS A 105 -6.17 5.04 5.04
CA LYS A 105 -6.02 3.97 4.03
C LYS A 105 -4.55 3.65 3.77
N ALA A 106 -3.68 4.66 3.66
CA ALA A 106 -2.24 4.46 3.49
C ALA A 106 -1.61 3.72 4.69
N GLN A 107 -1.96 4.10 5.92
CA GLN A 107 -1.47 3.43 7.13
C GLN A 107 -1.97 1.99 7.24
N LEU A 108 -3.23 1.73 6.85
CA LEU A 108 -3.78 0.38 6.78
C LEU A 108 -3.03 -0.49 5.75
N ALA A 109 -2.77 0.05 4.56
CA ALA A 109 -1.99 -0.66 3.54
C ALA A 109 -0.57 -1.01 4.03
N MET A 110 0.07 -0.08 4.74
CA MET A 110 1.36 -0.33 5.37
C MET A 110 1.28 -1.44 6.42
N GLY A 111 0.25 -1.45 7.28
CA GLY A 111 0.06 -2.52 8.26
C GLY A 111 -0.19 -3.89 7.63
N GLU A 112 -0.93 -3.97 6.52
CA GLU A 112 -1.10 -5.20 5.74
C GLU A 112 0.22 -5.70 5.12
N HIS A 113 1.07 -4.78 4.66
CA HIS A 113 2.41 -5.14 4.20
C HIS A 113 3.25 -5.73 5.35
N VAL A 114 3.28 -5.07 6.51
CA VAL A 114 3.98 -5.57 7.71
C VAL A 114 3.48 -6.96 8.11
N LYS A 115 2.18 -7.22 8.03
CA LYS A 115 1.61 -8.55 8.29
C LYS A 115 2.18 -9.61 7.34
N LYS A 116 2.30 -9.31 6.04
CA LYS A 116 2.90 -10.23 5.06
C LYS A 116 4.37 -10.52 5.38
N GLU A 117 5.14 -9.50 5.74
CA GLU A 117 6.55 -9.67 6.14
C GLU A 117 6.70 -10.58 7.36
N ILE A 118 5.85 -10.40 8.38
CA ILE A 118 5.87 -11.25 9.58
C ILE A 118 5.52 -12.70 9.22
N LEU A 119 4.49 -12.91 8.39
CA LEU A 119 4.12 -14.26 7.95
C LEU A 119 5.25 -14.93 7.15
N ALA A 120 5.92 -14.19 6.26
CA ALA A 120 7.07 -14.68 5.51
C ALA A 120 8.24 -15.06 6.43
N MET A 121 8.52 -14.23 7.43
CA MET A 121 9.58 -14.53 8.40
C MET A 121 9.24 -15.75 9.27
N LEU A 122 7.98 -15.90 9.69
CA LEU A 122 7.50 -17.07 10.44
C LEU A 122 7.56 -18.35 9.61
N SER A 123 7.16 -18.29 8.33
CA SER A 123 7.26 -19.45 7.43
C SER A 123 8.71 -19.86 7.21
N LEU A 124 9.62 -18.88 7.06
CA LEU A 124 11.05 -19.14 6.93
C LEU A 124 11.63 -19.77 8.21
N LYS A 125 11.25 -19.29 9.40
CA LYS A 125 11.65 -19.89 10.69
C LYS A 125 11.23 -21.37 10.75
N LYS A 126 9.98 -21.67 10.40
CA LYS A 126 9.44 -23.04 10.37
C LYS A 126 10.17 -23.91 9.35
N PHE A 127 10.39 -23.40 8.14
CA PHE A 127 11.12 -24.11 7.09
C PHE A 127 12.57 -24.42 7.51
N ARG A 128 13.28 -23.45 8.10
CA ARG A 128 14.65 -23.65 8.61
C ARG A 128 14.71 -24.73 9.69
N HIS A 129 13.68 -24.82 10.55
CA HIS A 129 13.58 -25.88 11.55
C HIS A 129 13.36 -27.25 10.88
N LEU A 130 12.34 -27.38 10.03
CA LEU A 130 12.04 -28.63 9.32
C LEU A 130 13.25 -29.12 8.51
N ARG A 131 13.92 -28.23 7.78
CA ARG A 131 15.08 -28.60 6.97
C ARG A 131 16.20 -29.21 7.82
N ARG A 132 16.50 -28.64 8.99
CA ARG A 132 17.51 -29.19 9.92
C ARG A 132 17.10 -30.56 10.46
N SER A 133 15.81 -30.78 10.71
CA SER A 133 15.30 -32.04 11.25
C SER A 133 15.33 -33.17 10.23
N TYR A 134 15.00 -32.90 8.95
CA TYR A 134 14.90 -33.92 7.91
C TYR A 134 16.17 -34.11 7.06
N TYR A 135 17.02 -33.08 6.95
CA TYR A 135 18.23 -33.10 6.11
C TYR A 135 19.48 -32.73 6.92
N PRO A 136 19.87 -33.53 7.92
CA PRO A 136 21.03 -33.22 8.77
C PRO A 136 22.36 -33.27 8.01
N ASN A 137 22.43 -34.01 6.90
CA ASN A 137 23.66 -34.22 6.11
C ASN A 137 23.79 -33.26 4.92
N ASP A 138 22.76 -32.46 4.62
CA ASP A 138 22.84 -31.41 3.60
C ASP A 138 23.48 -30.18 4.25
N GLY A 139 24.78 -30.00 4.01
CA GLY A 139 25.54 -28.83 4.48
C GLY A 139 24.92 -27.49 4.02
N PRO A 140 25.30 -26.37 4.65
CA PRO A 140 24.84 -25.05 4.24
C PRO A 140 25.25 -24.78 2.78
N ARG A 141 24.27 -24.47 1.93
CA ARG A 141 24.46 -23.94 0.57
C ARG A 141 24.38 -22.43 0.59
#